data_AF-A0A380DSP4-F1
#
_entry.id   AF-A0A380DSP4-F1
#
_cell.length_a   1.000
_cell.length_b   1.000
_cell.length_c   1.000
_cell.angle_alpha   90.00
_cell.angle_beta   90.00
_cell.angle_gamma   90.00
#
_symmetry.space_group_name_H-M   'P 1'
#
loop_
_entity.id
_entity.type
_entity.pdbx_description
1 polymer ?
#
loop_
_entity_poly.entity_id
_entity_poly.type
_entity_poly.pdbx_seq_one_letter_code
_entity_poly.pdbx_strand_id
1 'polypeptide(L)'
;MGKYFGTDGVRGVANQELTPELAFKLGRYGGYVLAHNKGEKHPRVLVGRDTRVSGEMLESALIAGLISIGAEVMRLGIISTPGVAYLTRDMGAELGVMISASHNPVADNGIKFFGSDGFKLSDEQENEIEALLDQENPELPRPVGNDIVHYSDYFEGAQKYLSYLKSTVDVNFEGLKIVLDGANGSTSSLAPFLFGDLEADTETIGCSPDGYNINEKCGSTHPEKLAEKVVETESDFGLAFDGDGDRIIAVDENGQIVDGDQIMFIIGQEMHKNQELNNDMIVSTVMSNLGFYKALEQEGIKSNKTKVGDRYVVEEMRRGNYNLGGEQSGHIVMMDYNTTGDGLLTGIQLASVIKMTGKSLSELAGQMKNIHNH
;
A
#
# COMPACT_ATOMS: atom_id res chain seq x y z
N MET A 1 20.72 -2.92 6.46
CA MET A 1 20.22 -3.22 5.10
C MET A 1 20.99 -4.41 4.60
N GLY A 2 20.26 -5.40 4.10
CA GLY A 2 20.82 -6.63 3.55
C GLY A 2 21.50 -6.38 2.21
N LYS A 3 22.08 -7.43 1.64
CA LYS A 3 22.76 -7.38 0.34
C LYS A 3 21.76 -7.27 -0.82
N TYR A 4 20.57 -7.83 -0.66
CA TYR A 4 19.49 -7.86 -1.65
C TYR A 4 18.24 -7.13 -1.16
N PHE A 5 17.86 -7.33 0.10
CA PHE A 5 16.70 -6.67 0.71
C PHE A 5 17.03 -5.21 1.07
N GLY A 6 16.28 -4.30 0.45
CA GLY A 6 16.31 -2.88 0.73
C GLY A 6 15.44 -2.50 1.92
N THR A 7 14.94 -1.26 1.93
CA THR A 7 14.00 -0.80 2.96
C THR A 7 12.61 -1.39 2.82
N ASP A 8 12.24 -1.81 1.61
CA ASP A 8 10.91 -2.33 1.28
C ASP A 8 11.00 -3.38 0.17
N GLY A 9 11.44 -4.58 0.55
CA GLY A 9 11.66 -5.71 -0.35
C GLY A 9 12.93 -5.60 -1.20
N VAL A 10 13.02 -6.43 -2.24
CA VAL A 10 14.12 -6.42 -3.22
C VAL A 10 13.68 -5.56 -4.41
N ARG A 11 14.41 -4.48 -4.70
CA ARG A 11 14.10 -3.55 -5.80
C ARG A 11 15.29 -3.40 -6.74
N GLY A 12 15.01 -3.08 -8.00
CA GLY A 12 16.03 -2.72 -8.98
C GLY A 12 15.44 -2.56 -10.38
N VAL A 13 16.27 -2.13 -11.32
CA VAL A 13 15.90 -2.06 -12.74
C VAL A 13 15.56 -3.47 -13.23
N ALA A 14 14.33 -3.65 -13.70
CA ALA A 14 13.86 -4.96 -14.13
C ALA A 14 14.67 -5.46 -15.32
N ASN A 15 14.98 -6.76 -15.30
CA ASN A 15 15.80 -7.44 -16.31
C ASN A 15 17.29 -7.03 -16.35
N GLN A 16 17.77 -6.22 -15.39
CA GLN A 16 19.20 -5.91 -15.23
C GLN A 16 19.68 -6.21 -13.81
N GLU A 17 19.06 -5.56 -12.82
CA GLU A 17 19.37 -5.74 -11.40
C GLU A 17 18.41 -6.75 -10.78
N LEU A 18 17.11 -6.57 -11.04
CA LEU A 18 16.06 -7.53 -10.68
C LEU A 18 15.74 -8.39 -11.91
N THR A 19 16.49 -9.47 -12.08
CA THR A 19 16.34 -10.39 -13.22
C THR A 19 15.28 -11.47 -12.94
N PRO A 20 14.69 -12.10 -13.98
CA PRO A 20 13.80 -13.24 -13.79
C PRO A 20 14.48 -14.41 -13.04
N GLU A 21 15.80 -14.61 -13.17
CA GLU A 21 16.53 -15.60 -12.39
C GLU A 21 16.52 -15.27 -10.89
N LEU A 22 16.67 -13.99 -10.53
CA LEU A 22 16.57 -13.55 -9.15
C LEU A 22 15.13 -13.69 -8.63
N ALA A 23 14.11 -13.32 -9.43
CA ALA A 23 12.71 -13.50 -9.07
C ALA A 23 12.34 -14.98 -8.84
N PHE A 24 12.82 -15.89 -9.68
CA PHE A 24 12.67 -17.34 -9.48
C PHE A 24 13.28 -17.80 -8.15
N LYS A 25 14.51 -17.35 -7.85
CA LYS A 25 15.17 -17.66 -6.57
C LYS A 25 14.40 -17.10 -5.38
N LEU A 26 13.91 -15.87 -5.46
CA LEU A 26 13.10 -15.24 -4.42
C LEU A 26 11.79 -16.02 -4.18
N GLY A 27 11.12 -16.47 -5.25
CA GLY A 27 9.93 -17.32 -5.12
C GLY A 27 10.25 -18.66 -4.47
N ARG A 28 11.32 -19.33 -4.92
CA ARG A 28 11.74 -20.63 -4.40
C ARG A 28 12.20 -20.57 -2.94
N TYR A 29 13.09 -19.63 -2.62
CA TYR A 29 13.73 -19.53 -1.30
C TYR A 29 12.81 -18.85 -0.29
N GLY A 30 12.13 -17.77 -0.70
CA GLY A 30 11.11 -17.12 0.11
C GLY A 30 9.94 -18.07 0.42
N GLY A 31 9.43 -18.78 -0.59
CA GLY A 31 8.37 -19.78 -0.38
C GLY A 31 8.78 -20.90 0.58
N TYR A 32 10.03 -21.37 0.49
CA TYR A 32 10.54 -22.37 1.43
C TYR A 32 10.60 -21.85 2.87
N VAL A 33 11.25 -20.70 3.09
CA VAL A 33 11.43 -20.11 4.43
C VAL A 33 10.09 -19.80 5.09
N LEU A 34 9.16 -19.20 4.34
CA LEU A 34 7.96 -18.58 4.89
C LEU A 34 6.75 -19.51 4.94
N ALA A 35 6.72 -20.52 4.08
CA ALA A 35 5.52 -21.31 3.83
C ALA A 35 5.73 -22.82 4.12
N HIS A 36 6.91 -23.37 3.84
CA HIS A 36 7.13 -24.82 3.96
C HIS A 36 7.41 -25.29 5.40
N ASN A 37 7.97 -24.42 6.26
CA ASN A 37 8.36 -24.78 7.63
C ASN A 37 7.18 -24.91 8.62
N LYS A 38 5.93 -24.71 8.17
CA LYS A 38 4.73 -24.75 9.03
C LYS A 38 3.99 -26.10 9.02
N GLY A 39 4.50 -27.11 8.33
CA GLY A 39 3.93 -28.47 8.31
C GLY A 39 2.73 -28.65 7.37
N GLU A 40 2.33 -27.59 6.65
CA GLU A 40 1.35 -27.69 5.57
C GLU A 40 1.97 -28.36 4.35
N LYS A 41 1.26 -29.37 3.80
CA LYS A 41 1.77 -30.12 2.64
C LYS A 41 1.88 -29.21 1.41
N HIS A 42 0.94 -28.28 1.26
CA HIS A 42 0.81 -27.37 0.13
C HIS A 42 0.51 -25.96 0.64
N PRO A 43 1.54 -25.18 1.04
CA PRO A 43 1.30 -23.85 1.56
C PRO A 43 0.69 -22.95 0.47
N ARG A 44 -0.29 -22.15 0.85
CA ARG A 44 -1.02 -21.24 -0.03
C ARG A 44 -0.29 -19.90 -0.09
N VAL A 45 -0.02 -19.45 -1.32
CA VAL A 45 0.69 -18.20 -1.58
C VAL A 45 -0.07 -17.35 -2.59
N LEU A 46 -0.36 -16.11 -2.20
CA LEU A 46 -1.03 -15.14 -3.06
C LEU A 46 0.00 -14.27 -3.77
N VAL A 47 -0.19 -14.01 -5.06
CA VAL A 47 0.72 -13.16 -5.85
C VAL A 47 -0.07 -12.08 -6.58
N GLY A 48 0.21 -10.82 -6.28
CA GLY A 48 -0.31 -9.64 -6.98
C GLY A 48 0.82 -8.82 -7.63
N ARG A 49 0.45 -7.92 -8.53
CA ARG A 49 1.38 -6.99 -9.17
C ARG A 49 0.74 -5.65 -9.51
N ASP A 50 1.58 -4.65 -9.81
CA ASP A 50 1.12 -3.42 -10.45
C ASP A 50 1.01 -3.56 -11.98
N THR A 51 0.87 -2.42 -12.67
CA THR A 51 0.63 -2.33 -14.11
C THR A 51 1.89 -2.38 -14.97
N ARG A 52 3.10 -2.44 -14.38
CA ARG A 52 4.35 -2.45 -15.15
C ARG A 52 4.43 -3.66 -16.07
N VAL A 53 4.88 -3.43 -17.30
CA VAL A 53 5.11 -4.50 -18.28
C VAL A 53 6.06 -5.60 -17.76
N SER A 54 7.07 -5.23 -16.97
CA SER A 54 8.02 -6.18 -16.38
C SER A 54 7.39 -7.09 -15.32
N GLY A 55 6.24 -6.70 -14.77
CA GLY A 55 5.51 -7.48 -13.77
C GLY A 55 5.11 -8.86 -14.28
N GLU A 56 4.74 -9.00 -15.56
CA GLU A 56 4.34 -10.29 -16.14
C GLU A 56 5.50 -11.30 -16.22
N MET A 57 6.68 -10.80 -16.60
CA MET A 57 7.91 -11.60 -16.66
C MET A 57 8.35 -12.04 -15.26
N LEU A 58 8.35 -11.12 -14.30
CA LEU A 58 8.77 -11.39 -12.93
C LEU A 58 7.76 -12.29 -12.20
N GLU A 59 6.46 -12.10 -12.42
CA GLU A 59 5.38 -12.96 -11.90
C GLU A 59 5.58 -14.40 -12.36
N SER A 60 5.80 -14.61 -13.66
CA SER A 60 6.01 -15.95 -14.22
C SER A 60 7.20 -16.67 -13.57
N ALA A 61 8.33 -15.97 -13.40
CA ALA A 61 9.51 -16.52 -12.76
C ALA A 61 9.30 -16.82 -11.27
N LEU A 62 8.67 -15.90 -10.54
CA LEU A 62 8.36 -16.03 -9.13
C LEU A 62 7.44 -17.24 -8.87
N ILE A 63 6.37 -17.37 -9.64
CA ILE A 63 5.40 -18.46 -9.55
C ILE A 63 6.06 -19.81 -9.84
N ALA A 64 6.93 -19.88 -10.85
CA ALA A 64 7.71 -21.09 -11.11
C ALA A 64 8.56 -21.49 -9.89
N GLY A 65 9.18 -20.50 -9.20
CA GLY A 65 9.91 -20.72 -7.95
C GLY A 65 9.03 -21.29 -6.84
N LEU A 66 7.85 -20.69 -6.61
CA LEU A 66 6.88 -21.11 -5.59
C LEU A 66 6.33 -22.53 -5.84
N ILE A 67 5.89 -22.84 -7.06
CA ILE A 67 5.39 -24.17 -7.42
C ILE A 67 6.50 -25.21 -7.28
N SER A 68 7.76 -24.85 -7.55
CA SER A 68 8.91 -25.77 -7.45
C SER A 68 9.22 -26.23 -6.02
N ILE A 69 8.59 -25.65 -5.00
CA ILE A 69 8.65 -26.10 -3.58
C ILE A 69 7.32 -26.67 -3.09
N GLY A 70 6.33 -26.84 -3.98
CA GLY A 70 5.04 -27.47 -3.68
C GLY A 70 3.96 -26.53 -3.16
N ALA A 71 4.16 -25.21 -3.28
CA ALA A 71 3.15 -24.22 -2.90
C ALA A 71 1.96 -24.22 -3.86
N GLU A 72 0.76 -24.01 -3.30
CA GLU A 72 -0.44 -23.69 -4.05
C GLU A 72 -0.48 -22.18 -4.29
N VAL A 73 -0.28 -21.76 -5.54
CA VAL A 73 -0.22 -20.34 -5.89
C VAL A 73 -1.58 -19.85 -6.37
N MET A 74 -1.99 -18.69 -5.86
CA MET A 74 -3.21 -17.98 -6.28
C MET A 74 -2.85 -16.62 -6.88
N ARG A 75 -3.11 -16.43 -8.17
CA ARG A 75 -2.82 -15.19 -8.89
C ARG A 75 -3.93 -14.17 -8.68
N LEU A 76 -3.57 -12.99 -8.19
CA LEU A 76 -4.50 -11.88 -7.98
C LEU A 76 -4.58 -10.94 -9.19
N GLY A 77 -3.61 -11.02 -10.10
CA GLY A 77 -3.50 -10.08 -11.21
C GLY A 77 -3.08 -8.69 -10.74
N ILE A 78 -3.66 -7.65 -11.35
CA ILE A 78 -3.41 -6.27 -10.97
C ILE A 78 -4.22 -5.93 -9.72
N ILE A 79 -3.53 -5.64 -8.63
CA ILE A 79 -4.12 -5.26 -7.34
C ILE A 79 -3.14 -4.35 -6.59
N SER A 80 -3.62 -3.50 -5.68
CA SER A 80 -2.76 -2.68 -4.84
C SER A 80 -1.99 -3.53 -3.81
N THR A 81 -0.84 -3.04 -3.36
CA THR A 81 -0.04 -3.66 -2.29
C THR A 81 -0.86 -3.95 -1.02
N PRO A 82 -1.71 -3.03 -0.54
CA PRO A 82 -2.55 -3.28 0.64
C PRO A 82 -3.63 -4.35 0.40
N GLY A 83 -4.07 -4.54 -0.85
CA GLY A 83 -4.98 -5.63 -1.22
C GLY A 83 -4.32 -7.00 -1.06
N VAL A 84 -3.04 -7.14 -1.42
CA VAL A 84 -2.26 -8.36 -1.15
C VAL A 84 -2.14 -8.61 0.36
N ALA A 85 -1.80 -7.59 1.15
CA ALA A 85 -1.65 -7.71 2.60
C ALA A 85 -2.97 -8.12 3.28
N TYR A 86 -4.09 -7.51 2.90
CA TYR A 86 -5.42 -7.86 3.39
C TYR A 86 -5.82 -9.29 3.04
N LEU A 87 -5.75 -9.66 1.74
CA LEU A 87 -6.18 -10.98 1.27
C LEU A 87 -5.33 -12.11 1.87
N THR A 88 -4.05 -11.87 2.13
CA THR A 88 -3.17 -12.85 2.79
C THR A 88 -3.71 -13.25 4.15
N ARG A 89 -4.13 -12.27 4.96
CA ARG A 89 -4.72 -12.51 6.29
C ARG A 89 -6.08 -13.16 6.18
N ASP A 90 -6.95 -12.57 5.37
CA ASP A 90 -8.36 -12.95 5.27
C ASP A 90 -8.55 -14.36 4.69
N MET A 91 -7.70 -14.77 3.74
CA MET A 91 -7.73 -16.11 3.17
C MET A 91 -6.97 -17.15 4.01
N GLY A 92 -6.30 -16.70 5.08
CA GLY A 92 -5.41 -17.53 5.90
C GLY A 92 -4.28 -18.13 5.08
N ALA A 93 -3.73 -17.38 4.13
CA ALA A 93 -2.59 -17.81 3.33
C ALA A 93 -1.29 -17.64 4.13
N GLU A 94 -0.30 -18.49 3.86
CA GLU A 94 0.97 -18.45 4.57
C GLU A 94 1.83 -17.24 4.16
N LEU A 95 1.67 -16.79 2.91
CA LEU A 95 2.47 -15.75 2.30
C LEU A 95 1.68 -14.97 1.22
N GLY A 96 1.85 -13.66 1.22
CA GLY A 96 1.49 -12.78 0.12
C GLY A 96 2.72 -12.20 -0.55
N VAL A 97 2.71 -12.08 -1.87
CA VAL A 97 3.79 -11.44 -2.63
C VAL A 97 3.23 -10.36 -3.53
N MET A 98 3.85 -9.18 -3.50
CA MET A 98 3.50 -8.06 -4.36
C MET A 98 4.69 -7.70 -5.25
N ILE A 99 4.44 -7.62 -6.56
CA ILE A 99 5.44 -7.25 -7.56
C ILE A 99 5.21 -5.80 -7.96
N SER A 100 5.99 -4.89 -7.38
CA SER A 100 5.95 -3.46 -7.68
C SER A 100 7.16 -2.71 -7.13
N ALA A 101 7.47 -1.56 -7.74
CA ALA A 101 8.36 -0.54 -7.21
C ALA A 101 7.64 0.75 -6.73
N SER A 102 6.34 0.70 -6.41
CA SER A 102 5.56 1.85 -5.90
C SER A 102 5.63 3.04 -6.88
N HIS A 103 5.99 4.22 -6.40
CA HIS A 103 6.12 5.48 -7.16
C HIS A 103 7.30 5.54 -8.14
N ASN A 104 8.18 4.54 -8.20
CA ASN A 104 9.34 4.59 -9.09
C ASN A 104 8.94 4.63 -10.59
N PRO A 105 9.81 5.08 -11.51
CA PRO A 105 9.53 5.02 -12.96
C PRO A 105 9.43 3.59 -13.49
N VAL A 106 8.78 3.36 -14.65
CA VAL A 106 8.48 2.03 -15.25
C VAL A 106 9.65 1.04 -15.27
N ALA A 107 10.89 1.52 -15.47
CA ALA A 107 12.07 0.67 -15.60
C ALA A 107 12.36 -0.14 -14.33
N ASP A 108 12.01 0.41 -13.17
CA ASP A 108 12.19 -0.24 -11.87
C ASP A 108 11.05 -1.21 -11.60
N ASN A 109 11.35 -2.31 -10.91
CA ASN A 109 10.34 -3.15 -10.29
C ASN A 109 10.88 -3.66 -8.94
N GLY A 110 10.04 -4.36 -8.18
CA GLY A 110 10.38 -4.86 -6.87
C GLY A 110 9.53 -6.05 -6.46
N ILE A 111 9.98 -6.77 -5.43
CA ILE A 111 9.27 -7.91 -4.85
C ILE A 111 9.20 -7.70 -3.34
N LYS A 112 7.96 -7.57 -2.84
CA LYS A 112 7.62 -7.38 -1.43
C LYS A 112 6.89 -8.62 -0.91
N PHE A 113 7.14 -9.00 0.33
CA PHE A 113 6.54 -10.17 0.96
C PHE A 113 5.73 -9.77 2.19
N PHE A 114 4.58 -10.43 2.37
CA PHE A 114 3.70 -10.30 3.53
C PHE A 114 3.54 -11.67 4.19
N GLY A 115 3.80 -11.75 5.49
CA GLY A 115 3.54 -12.95 6.27
C GLY A 115 2.04 -13.25 6.40
N SER A 116 1.72 -14.40 6.99
CA SER A 116 0.34 -14.80 7.27
C SER A 116 -0.43 -13.82 8.16
N ASP A 117 0.26 -12.99 8.94
CA ASP A 117 -0.30 -11.91 9.76
C ASP A 117 -0.45 -10.58 8.99
N GLY A 118 -0.18 -10.57 7.68
CA GLY A 118 -0.29 -9.42 6.78
C GLY A 118 0.75 -8.34 6.99
N PHE A 119 1.74 -8.56 7.85
CA PHE A 119 2.88 -7.66 8.03
C PHE A 119 4.03 -8.06 7.11
N LYS A 120 4.95 -7.11 6.88
CA LYS A 120 6.22 -7.40 6.20
C LYS A 120 7.05 -8.40 7.00
N LEU A 121 8.03 -9.01 6.34
CA LEU A 121 8.93 -9.98 6.95
C LEU A 121 9.77 -9.38 8.09
N SER A 122 10.13 -10.23 9.05
CA SER A 122 11.13 -9.88 10.05
C SER A 122 12.54 -9.89 9.46
N ASP A 123 13.48 -9.18 10.10
CA ASP A 123 14.91 -9.23 9.73
C ASP A 123 15.45 -10.66 9.71
N GLU A 124 15.01 -11.50 10.64
CA GLU A 124 15.43 -12.90 10.73
C GLU A 124 15.05 -13.65 9.44
N GLN A 125 13.80 -13.50 9.01
CA GLN A 125 13.31 -14.11 7.76
C GLN A 125 13.99 -13.55 6.52
N GLU A 126 14.21 -12.24 6.43
CA GLU A 126 14.95 -11.64 5.31
C GLU A 126 16.39 -12.18 5.26
N ASN A 127 17.07 -12.25 6.40
CA ASN A 127 18.44 -12.78 6.49
C ASN A 127 18.51 -14.28 6.14
N GLU A 128 17.52 -15.09 6.52
CA GLU A 128 17.44 -16.49 6.12
C GLU A 128 17.31 -16.65 4.60
N ILE A 129 16.50 -15.81 3.96
CA ILE A 129 16.36 -15.80 2.49
C ILE A 129 17.68 -15.36 1.84
N GLU A 130 18.33 -14.31 2.35
CA GLU A 130 19.65 -13.87 1.85
C GLU A 130 20.73 -14.95 2.00
N ALA A 131 20.73 -15.67 3.12
CA ALA A 131 21.65 -16.77 3.34
C ALA A 131 21.46 -17.93 2.35
N LEU A 132 20.23 -18.17 1.87
CA LEU A 132 19.96 -19.11 0.78
C LEU A 132 20.38 -18.57 -0.59
N LEU A 133 20.24 -17.26 -0.82
CA LEU A 133 20.67 -16.60 -2.06
C LEU A 133 22.19 -16.64 -2.26
N ASP A 134 22.95 -16.56 -1.17
CA ASP A 134 24.42 -16.59 -1.18
C ASP A 134 25.02 -18.01 -1.28
N GLN A 135 24.22 -19.05 -1.11
CA GLN A 135 24.68 -20.44 -1.30
C GLN A 135 24.78 -20.79 -2.79
N GLU A 136 25.88 -21.43 -3.19
CA GLU A 136 26.07 -21.84 -4.59
C GLU A 136 25.03 -22.90 -5.02
N ASN A 137 24.76 -23.88 -4.15
CA ASN A 137 23.81 -24.97 -4.40
C ASN A 137 23.06 -25.37 -3.11
N PRO A 138 22.09 -24.57 -2.64
CA PRO A 138 21.29 -24.94 -1.47
C PRO A 138 20.45 -26.18 -1.77
N GLU A 139 20.53 -27.20 -0.90
CA GLU A 139 19.65 -28.36 -0.97
C GLU A 139 18.27 -28.00 -0.43
N LEU A 140 17.28 -27.97 -1.32
CA LEU A 140 15.89 -27.67 -1.01
C LEU A 140 14.96 -28.74 -1.61
N PRO A 141 13.75 -28.93 -1.05
CA PRO A 141 12.77 -29.88 -1.58
C PRO A 141 12.52 -29.71 -3.08
N ARG A 142 12.40 -30.83 -3.77
CA ARG A 142 12.05 -30.90 -5.21
C ARG A 142 10.89 -31.89 -5.38
N PRO A 143 9.64 -31.47 -5.06
CA PRO A 143 8.47 -32.31 -5.27
C PRO A 143 8.36 -32.73 -6.74
N VAL A 144 7.85 -33.94 -6.96
CA VAL A 144 7.65 -34.54 -8.28
C VAL A 144 6.29 -35.23 -8.35
N GLY A 145 5.76 -35.39 -9.55
CA GLY A 145 4.48 -36.08 -9.75
C GLY A 145 3.35 -35.41 -8.96
N ASN A 146 2.67 -36.19 -8.12
CA ASN A 146 1.46 -35.76 -7.40
C ASN A 146 1.73 -34.76 -6.26
N ASP A 147 2.99 -34.47 -5.93
CA ASP A 147 3.34 -33.47 -4.92
C ASP A 147 3.48 -32.04 -5.51
N ILE A 148 3.34 -31.89 -6.83
CA ILE A 148 3.22 -30.58 -7.50
C ILE A 148 1.75 -30.19 -7.61
N VAL A 149 1.43 -28.94 -7.26
CA VAL A 149 0.05 -28.42 -7.24
C VAL A 149 -0.19 -27.50 -8.43
N HIS A 150 -1.42 -27.51 -8.95
CA HIS A 150 -1.86 -26.52 -9.92
C HIS A 150 -2.02 -25.15 -9.26
N TYR A 151 -1.54 -24.08 -9.90
CA TYR A 151 -1.93 -22.73 -9.49
C TYR A 151 -3.36 -22.41 -9.96
N SER A 152 -3.98 -21.40 -9.35
CA SER A 152 -5.28 -20.87 -9.75
C SER A 152 -5.25 -19.36 -9.92
N ASP A 153 -6.21 -18.84 -10.67
CA ASP A 153 -6.48 -17.40 -10.75
C ASP A 153 -7.60 -17.05 -9.74
N TYR A 154 -7.41 -15.98 -8.98
CA TYR A 154 -8.34 -15.50 -7.96
C TYR A 154 -8.60 -14.00 -8.13
N PHE A 155 -9.13 -13.64 -9.30
CA PHE A 155 -9.41 -12.24 -9.65
C PHE A 155 -10.56 -11.64 -8.82
N GLU A 156 -11.41 -12.48 -8.23
CA GLU A 156 -12.45 -12.07 -7.27
C GLU A 156 -11.86 -11.42 -6.02
N GLY A 157 -10.57 -11.67 -5.72
CA GLY A 157 -9.85 -11.04 -4.61
C GLY A 157 -9.91 -9.51 -4.66
N ALA A 158 -9.86 -8.91 -5.86
CA ALA A 158 -9.96 -7.45 -6.01
C ALA A 158 -11.30 -6.91 -5.50
N GLN A 159 -12.41 -7.54 -5.88
CA GLN A 159 -13.75 -7.12 -5.42
C GLN A 159 -13.98 -7.42 -3.94
N LYS A 160 -13.40 -8.52 -3.43
CA LYS A 160 -13.43 -8.83 -1.99
C LYS A 160 -12.70 -7.77 -1.17
N TYR A 161 -11.55 -7.30 -1.65
CA TYR A 161 -10.81 -6.19 -1.04
C TYR A 161 -11.61 -4.88 -1.10
N LEU A 162 -12.20 -4.52 -2.25
CA LEU A 162 -13.03 -3.32 -2.36
C LEU A 162 -14.26 -3.34 -1.45
N SER A 163 -14.92 -4.49 -1.35
CA SER A 163 -16.05 -4.68 -0.42
C SER A 163 -15.64 -4.50 1.04
N TYR A 164 -14.44 -4.98 1.40
CA TYR A 164 -13.87 -4.77 2.71
C TYR A 164 -13.60 -3.29 3.00
N LEU A 165 -12.95 -2.57 2.08
CA LEU A 165 -12.74 -1.14 2.22
C LEU A 165 -14.07 -0.38 2.41
N LYS A 166 -15.08 -0.69 1.58
CA LYS A 166 -16.41 -0.11 1.70
C LYS A 166 -17.04 -0.35 3.08
N SER A 167 -16.78 -1.49 3.70
CA SER A 167 -17.31 -1.81 5.05
C SER A 167 -16.70 -0.97 6.19
N THR A 168 -15.64 -0.20 5.93
CA THR A 168 -14.98 0.65 6.94
C THR A 168 -15.61 2.04 7.08
N VAL A 169 -16.57 2.39 6.21
CA VAL A 169 -17.26 3.67 6.23
C VAL A 169 -18.76 3.46 6.41
N ASP A 170 -19.38 4.26 7.28
CA ASP A 170 -20.82 4.17 7.61
C ASP A 170 -21.70 5.13 6.80
N VAL A 171 -21.10 5.92 5.91
CA VAL A 171 -21.78 6.92 5.08
C VAL A 171 -21.42 6.76 3.61
N ASN A 172 -22.34 7.15 2.74
CA ASN A 172 -22.05 7.34 1.31
C ASN A 172 -21.49 8.74 1.04
N PHE A 173 -21.00 8.94 -0.17
CA PHE A 173 -20.39 10.17 -0.67
C PHE A 173 -21.28 10.90 -1.68
N GLU A 174 -22.59 10.65 -1.65
CA GLU A 174 -23.55 11.33 -2.53
C GLU A 174 -23.43 12.86 -2.41
N GLY A 175 -23.31 13.55 -3.55
CA GLY A 175 -23.15 15.01 -3.56
C GLY A 175 -21.73 15.51 -3.25
N LEU A 176 -20.74 14.61 -3.15
CA LEU A 176 -19.33 14.95 -3.29
C LEU A 176 -18.88 14.67 -4.72
N LYS A 177 -18.13 15.60 -5.30
CA LYS A 177 -17.43 15.45 -6.57
C LYS A 177 -15.93 15.31 -6.34
N ILE A 178 -15.37 14.19 -6.76
CA ILE A 178 -14.01 13.78 -6.43
C ILE A 178 -13.21 13.54 -7.71
N VAL A 179 -12.04 14.17 -7.83
CA VAL A 179 -11.08 13.84 -8.91
C VAL A 179 -10.11 12.77 -8.42
N LEU A 180 -9.92 11.71 -9.20
CA LEU A 180 -9.01 10.61 -8.86
C LEU A 180 -7.85 10.54 -9.86
N ASP A 181 -6.62 10.48 -9.34
CA ASP A 181 -5.43 10.13 -10.11
C ASP A 181 -4.91 8.75 -9.72
N GLY A 182 -5.11 7.77 -10.60
CA GLY A 182 -4.70 6.38 -10.39
C GLY A 182 -3.23 6.10 -10.69
N ALA A 183 -2.42 7.10 -11.06
CA ALA A 183 -1.00 6.98 -11.41
C ALA A 183 -0.68 5.99 -12.55
N ASN A 184 -1.68 5.65 -13.36
CA ASN A 184 -1.70 4.50 -14.26
C ASN A 184 -1.22 3.20 -13.58
N GLY A 185 -1.47 3.09 -12.27
CA GLY A 185 -1.05 2.00 -11.41
C GLY A 185 -2.17 1.03 -11.09
N SER A 186 -1.97 0.27 -10.02
CA SER A 186 -2.92 -0.72 -9.51
C SER A 186 -4.28 -0.15 -9.11
N THR A 187 -4.34 1.14 -8.74
CA THR A 187 -5.58 1.81 -8.33
C THR A 187 -6.43 2.30 -9.51
N SER A 188 -5.90 2.26 -10.74
CA SER A 188 -6.58 2.75 -11.96
C SER A 188 -7.97 2.15 -12.21
N SER A 189 -8.18 0.88 -11.87
CA SER A 189 -9.48 0.21 -11.96
C SER A 189 -10.22 0.13 -10.61
N LEU A 190 -9.49 0.22 -9.50
CA LEU A 190 -10.02 0.03 -8.15
C LEU A 190 -10.64 1.30 -7.58
N ALA A 191 -9.94 2.44 -7.68
CA ALA A 191 -10.39 3.71 -7.10
C ALA A 191 -11.68 4.21 -7.77
N PRO A 192 -11.80 4.27 -9.11
CA PRO A 192 -13.03 4.76 -9.74
C PRO A 192 -14.25 3.92 -9.36
N PHE A 193 -14.09 2.60 -9.27
CA PHE A 193 -15.15 1.71 -8.81
C PHE A 193 -15.52 1.97 -7.35
N LEU A 194 -14.52 2.03 -6.45
CA LEU A 194 -14.76 2.20 -5.01
C LEU A 194 -15.52 3.49 -4.69
N PHE A 195 -15.09 4.63 -5.25
CA PHE A 195 -15.73 5.92 -4.99
C PHE A 195 -17.06 6.06 -5.72
N GLY A 196 -17.19 5.52 -6.94
CA GLY A 196 -18.47 5.51 -7.66
C GLY A 196 -19.53 4.62 -6.99
N ASP A 197 -19.13 3.48 -6.42
CA ASP A 197 -20.00 2.58 -5.64
C ASP A 197 -20.36 3.14 -4.25
N LEU A 198 -19.65 4.19 -3.81
CA LEU A 198 -19.98 5.04 -2.67
C LEU A 198 -20.75 6.30 -3.10
N GLU A 199 -21.33 6.32 -4.29
CA GLU A 199 -22.23 7.36 -4.80
C GLU A 199 -21.57 8.75 -5.03
N ALA A 200 -20.24 8.84 -5.04
CA ALA A 200 -19.54 10.06 -5.43
C ALA A 200 -19.63 10.30 -6.95
N ASP A 201 -19.68 11.57 -7.36
CA ASP A 201 -19.41 11.95 -8.74
C ASP A 201 -17.89 11.94 -8.97
N THR A 202 -17.42 11.20 -9.98
CA THR A 202 -15.99 10.95 -10.17
C THR A 202 -15.49 11.45 -11.52
N GLU A 203 -14.44 12.26 -11.49
CA GLU A 203 -13.60 12.56 -12.64
C GLU A 203 -12.26 11.84 -12.49
N THR A 204 -11.73 11.25 -13.55
CA THR A 204 -10.52 10.42 -13.45
C THR A 204 -9.43 10.84 -14.42
N ILE A 205 -8.20 10.90 -13.91
CA ILE A 205 -6.96 10.98 -14.70
C ILE A 205 -6.03 9.84 -14.27
N GLY A 206 -5.03 9.51 -15.09
CA GLY A 206 -4.09 8.43 -14.73
C GLY A 206 -4.77 7.07 -14.51
N CYS A 207 -5.88 6.78 -15.19
CA CYS A 207 -6.61 5.52 -15.08
C CYS A 207 -6.58 4.68 -16.37
N SER A 208 -5.57 4.90 -17.23
CA SER A 208 -5.44 4.24 -18.54
C SER A 208 -4.06 3.58 -18.68
N PRO A 209 -3.75 2.54 -17.88
CA PRO A 209 -2.45 1.89 -17.92
C PRO A 209 -2.21 1.19 -19.26
N ASP A 210 -0.99 1.32 -19.79
CA ASP A 210 -0.55 0.65 -21.03
C ASP A 210 0.68 -0.25 -20.85
N GLY A 211 1.13 -0.43 -19.60
CA GLY A 211 2.35 -1.17 -19.26
C GLY A 211 3.60 -0.30 -19.12
N TYR A 212 3.57 0.93 -19.65
CA TYR A 212 4.72 1.81 -19.78
C TYR A 212 4.57 3.17 -19.10
N ASN A 213 3.33 3.62 -18.89
CA ASN A 213 2.97 4.96 -18.42
C ASN A 213 2.71 5.09 -16.91
N ILE A 214 3.07 4.08 -16.11
CA ILE A 214 2.93 4.14 -14.64
C ILE A 214 3.77 5.28 -14.05
N ASN A 215 3.17 6.06 -13.15
CA ASN A 215 3.75 7.24 -12.49
C ASN A 215 4.29 8.32 -13.46
N GLU A 216 3.94 8.28 -14.74
CA GLU A 216 4.46 9.22 -15.73
C GLU A 216 3.72 10.58 -15.65
N LYS A 217 4.29 11.51 -14.86
CA LYS A 217 3.72 12.86 -14.66
C LYS A 217 2.27 12.79 -14.15
N CYS A 218 2.02 11.85 -13.25
CA CYS A 218 0.77 11.62 -12.53
C CYS A 218 1.08 10.92 -11.20
N GLY A 219 0.06 10.76 -10.37
CA GLY A 219 0.14 10.11 -9.07
C GLY A 219 0.65 11.01 -7.95
N SER A 220 0.79 10.44 -6.75
CA SER A 220 1.07 11.19 -5.52
C SER A 220 2.37 12.00 -5.53
N THR A 221 3.35 11.62 -6.36
CA THR A 221 4.61 12.36 -6.54
C THR A 221 4.53 13.48 -7.58
N HIS A 222 3.47 13.51 -8.39
CA HIS A 222 3.19 14.51 -9.42
C HIS A 222 1.73 14.96 -9.39
N PRO A 223 1.25 15.54 -8.27
CA PRO A 223 -0.16 15.89 -8.09
C PRO A 223 -0.59 17.16 -8.84
N GLU A 224 0.29 17.80 -9.61
CA GLU A 224 0.01 19.08 -10.25
C GLU A 224 -1.13 18.99 -11.25
N LYS A 225 -1.18 17.93 -12.07
CA LYS A 225 -2.29 17.71 -13.01
C LYS A 225 -3.60 17.40 -12.32
N LEU A 226 -3.55 16.71 -11.17
CA LEU A 226 -4.73 16.48 -10.34
C LEU A 226 -5.26 17.82 -9.84
N ALA A 227 -4.38 18.69 -9.32
CA ALA A 227 -4.78 20.00 -8.83
C ALA A 227 -5.39 20.88 -9.93
N GLU A 228 -4.79 20.90 -11.12
CA GLU A 228 -5.37 21.57 -12.30
C GLU A 228 -6.77 21.02 -12.59
N LYS A 229 -6.95 19.69 -12.57
CA LYS A 229 -8.23 19.04 -12.87
C LYS A 229 -9.30 19.31 -11.81
N VAL A 230 -8.94 19.36 -10.53
CA VAL A 230 -9.86 19.72 -9.43
C VAL A 230 -10.44 21.10 -9.66
N VAL A 231 -9.59 22.09 -9.95
CA VAL A 231 -10.03 23.46 -10.22
C VAL A 231 -10.81 23.56 -11.54
N GLU A 232 -10.35 22.89 -12.61
CA GLU A 232 -11.02 22.87 -13.92
C GLU A 232 -12.45 22.33 -13.83
N THR A 233 -12.67 21.31 -13.00
CA THR A 233 -13.95 20.61 -12.88
C THR A 233 -14.82 21.12 -11.75
N GLU A 234 -14.36 22.11 -10.98
CA GLU A 234 -15.03 22.63 -9.78
C GLU A 234 -15.39 21.50 -8.80
N SER A 235 -14.44 20.57 -8.61
CA SER A 235 -14.61 19.42 -7.71
C SER A 235 -14.32 19.79 -6.26
N ASP A 236 -14.94 19.08 -5.31
CA ASP A 236 -14.79 19.36 -3.88
C ASP A 236 -13.36 19.06 -3.37
N PHE A 237 -12.71 18.05 -3.93
CA PHE A 237 -11.32 17.71 -3.68
C PHE A 237 -10.81 16.68 -4.71
N GLY A 238 -9.49 16.43 -4.69
CA GLY A 238 -8.84 15.40 -5.48
C GLY A 238 -8.01 14.45 -4.64
N LEU A 239 -7.86 13.20 -5.10
CA LEU A 239 -7.02 12.17 -4.47
C LEU A 239 -6.05 11.60 -5.51
N ALA A 240 -4.75 11.68 -5.23
CA ALA A 240 -3.68 11.08 -6.02
C ALA A 240 -3.08 9.88 -5.28
N PHE A 241 -3.13 8.72 -5.92
CA PHE A 241 -2.49 7.51 -5.45
C PHE A 241 -1.12 7.34 -6.10
N ASP A 242 -0.31 6.40 -5.63
CA ASP A 242 0.91 5.98 -6.33
C ASP A 242 0.71 4.64 -7.05
N GLY A 243 1.76 4.18 -7.75
CA GLY A 243 1.69 3.01 -8.63
C GLY A 243 1.14 1.73 -7.99
N ASP A 244 1.42 1.48 -6.71
CA ASP A 244 0.92 0.31 -5.97
C ASP A 244 -0.10 0.62 -4.88
N GLY A 245 -0.53 1.88 -4.76
CA GLY A 245 -1.65 2.30 -3.92
C GLY A 245 -1.39 2.24 -2.42
N ASP A 246 -0.12 2.27 -1.98
CA ASP A 246 0.24 2.33 -0.56
C ASP A 246 0.31 3.77 -0.02
N ARG A 247 0.27 4.76 -0.92
CA ARG A 247 0.29 6.19 -0.60
C ARG A 247 -0.93 6.92 -1.14
N ILE A 248 -1.24 8.03 -0.47
CA ILE A 248 -2.22 9.02 -0.93
C ILE A 248 -1.73 10.44 -0.66
N ILE A 249 -1.92 11.31 -1.63
CA ILE A 249 -1.84 12.76 -1.48
C ILE A 249 -3.17 13.34 -1.92
N ALA A 250 -3.69 14.33 -1.20
CA ALA A 250 -4.95 14.96 -1.53
C ALA A 250 -4.73 16.37 -2.09
N VAL A 251 -5.75 16.90 -2.74
CA VAL A 251 -5.80 18.27 -3.23
C VAL A 251 -7.12 18.89 -2.80
N ASP A 252 -7.07 20.07 -2.18
CA ASP A 252 -8.27 20.79 -1.77
C ASP A 252 -9.03 21.42 -2.96
N GLU A 253 -10.21 21.98 -2.70
CA GLU A 253 -11.06 22.61 -3.71
C GLU A 253 -10.41 23.81 -4.42
N ASN A 254 -9.32 24.35 -3.87
CA ASN A 254 -8.58 25.49 -4.41
C ASN A 254 -7.31 25.06 -5.17
N GLY A 255 -7.09 23.76 -5.33
CA GLY A 255 -5.89 23.21 -5.97
C GLY A 255 -4.64 23.21 -5.10
N GLN A 256 -4.76 23.36 -3.77
CA GLN A 256 -3.63 23.24 -2.85
C GLN A 256 -3.40 21.77 -2.47
N ILE A 257 -2.13 21.37 -2.48
CA ILE A 257 -1.73 20.02 -2.07
C ILE A 257 -1.90 19.88 -0.55
N VAL A 258 -2.51 18.76 -0.16
CA VAL A 258 -2.67 18.33 1.23
C VAL A 258 -1.83 17.07 1.43
N ASP A 259 -0.75 17.20 2.21
CA ASP A 259 0.23 16.14 2.41
C ASP A 259 -0.21 15.10 3.46
N GLY A 260 0.60 14.04 3.64
CA GLY A 260 0.30 12.97 4.58
C GLY A 260 0.19 13.42 6.04
N ASP A 261 0.90 14.47 6.45
CA ASP A 261 0.79 14.97 7.83
C ASP A 261 -0.57 15.64 8.06
N GLN A 262 -1.03 16.44 7.09
CA GLN A 262 -2.35 17.07 7.14
C GLN A 262 -3.47 16.02 7.10
N ILE A 263 -3.34 15.00 6.25
CA ILE A 263 -4.32 13.89 6.18
C ILE A 263 -4.36 13.13 7.53
N MET A 264 -3.19 12.77 8.09
CA MET A 264 -3.12 12.13 9.41
C MET A 264 -3.75 12.99 10.50
N PHE A 265 -3.53 14.31 10.47
CA PHE A 265 -4.12 15.22 11.44
C PHE A 265 -5.65 15.24 11.35
N ILE A 266 -6.21 15.38 10.14
CA ILE A 266 -7.67 15.44 9.91
C ILE A 266 -8.34 14.16 10.43
N ILE A 267 -7.81 13.00 10.04
CA ILE A 267 -8.38 11.71 10.43
C ILE A 267 -8.20 11.47 11.92
N GLY A 268 -7.00 11.72 12.45
CA GLY A 268 -6.71 11.57 13.86
C GLY A 268 -7.52 12.48 14.77
N GLN A 269 -7.83 13.71 14.33
CA GLN A 269 -8.70 14.63 15.07
C GLN A 269 -10.13 14.09 15.19
N GLU A 270 -10.67 13.51 14.12
CA GLU A 270 -12.01 12.90 14.16
C GLU A 270 -12.02 11.65 15.04
N MET A 271 -11.04 10.75 14.87
CA MET A 271 -10.90 9.57 15.73
C MET A 271 -10.75 9.96 17.21
N HIS A 272 -10.02 11.03 17.53
CA HIS A 272 -9.86 11.50 18.90
C HIS A 272 -11.18 12.01 19.49
N LYS A 273 -11.96 12.80 18.74
CA LYS A 273 -13.28 13.28 19.17
C LYS A 273 -14.24 12.12 19.47
N ASN A 274 -14.17 11.05 18.67
CA ASN A 274 -15.01 9.87 18.82
C ASN A 274 -14.46 8.84 19.82
N GLN A 275 -13.31 9.12 20.45
CA GLN A 275 -12.61 8.21 21.38
C GLN A 275 -12.21 6.87 20.73
N GLU A 276 -11.99 6.91 19.42
CA GLU A 276 -11.54 5.79 18.60
C GLU A 276 -10.01 5.81 18.44
N LEU A 277 -9.32 6.92 18.75
CA LEU A 277 -7.87 7.01 18.67
C LEU A 277 -7.20 6.35 19.89
N ASN A 278 -6.54 5.20 19.71
CA ASN A 278 -5.93 4.44 20.79
C ASN A 278 -4.83 5.24 21.48
N ASN A 279 -4.93 5.33 22.82
CA ASN A 279 -4.01 6.06 23.70
C ASN A 279 -3.89 7.57 23.41
N ASP A 280 -4.84 8.14 22.65
CA ASP A 280 -4.83 9.52 22.16
C ASP A 280 -3.49 9.86 21.50
N MET A 281 -2.95 8.97 20.67
CA MET A 281 -1.62 9.13 20.09
C MET A 281 -1.55 8.77 18.61
N ILE A 282 -0.79 9.56 17.86
CA ILE A 282 -0.43 9.29 16.47
C ILE A 282 1.08 9.01 16.37
N VAL A 283 1.43 7.95 15.66
CA VAL A 283 2.83 7.60 15.35
C VAL A 283 3.23 8.23 14.03
N SER A 284 4.35 8.96 14.00
CA SER A 284 4.90 9.52 12.77
C SER A 284 6.42 9.42 12.74
N THR A 285 7.03 9.63 11.59
CA THR A 285 8.49 9.74 11.52
C THR A 285 8.95 11.13 11.92
N VAL A 286 10.22 11.26 12.30
CA VAL A 286 10.86 12.56 12.59
C VAL A 286 10.82 13.55 11.42
N MET A 287 10.48 13.13 10.20
CA MET A 287 10.40 13.99 9.01
C MET A 287 9.13 14.83 8.95
N SER A 288 8.07 14.47 9.69
CA SER A 288 6.83 15.26 9.71
C SER A 288 7.06 16.72 10.11
N ASN A 289 6.26 17.61 9.56
CA ASN A 289 6.40 19.05 9.74
C ASN A 289 6.21 19.48 11.21
N LEU A 290 6.90 20.54 11.65
CA LEU A 290 6.71 21.06 13.02
C LEU A 290 5.26 21.52 13.29
N GLY A 291 4.57 21.99 12.25
CA GLY A 291 3.15 22.36 12.28
C GLY A 291 2.24 21.21 12.70
N PHE A 292 2.54 19.99 12.26
CA PHE A 292 1.81 18.77 12.62
C PHE A 292 1.84 18.54 14.12
N TYR A 293 3.04 18.51 14.70
CA TYR A 293 3.22 18.28 16.14
C TYR A 293 2.54 19.35 17.00
N LYS A 294 2.56 20.61 16.56
CA LYS A 294 1.87 21.70 17.27
C LYS A 294 0.35 21.59 17.18
N ALA A 295 -0.18 21.16 16.04
CA ALA A 295 -1.61 20.94 15.87
C ALA A 295 -2.09 19.77 16.76
N LEU A 296 -1.34 18.67 16.82
CA LEU A 296 -1.63 17.57 17.75
C LEU A 296 -1.64 18.02 19.22
N GLU A 297 -0.64 18.80 19.63
CA GLU A 297 -0.57 19.32 21.01
C GLU A 297 -1.79 20.21 21.35
N GLN A 298 -2.28 21.01 20.39
CA GLN A 298 -3.47 21.85 20.57
C GLN A 298 -4.76 21.04 20.74
N GLU A 299 -4.86 19.89 20.06
CA GLU A 299 -5.99 18.97 20.16
C GLU A 299 -5.88 18.01 21.36
N GLY A 300 -4.78 18.07 22.14
CA GLY A 300 -4.53 17.14 23.25
C GLY A 300 -4.10 15.74 22.79
N ILE A 301 -3.72 15.59 21.53
CA ILE A 301 -3.25 14.34 20.94
C ILE A 301 -1.73 14.23 21.14
N LYS A 302 -1.28 13.11 21.67
CA LYS A 302 0.14 12.80 21.84
C LYS A 302 0.76 12.44 20.50
N SER A 303 2.07 12.64 20.40
CA SER A 303 2.85 12.28 19.22
C SER A 303 4.01 11.37 19.60
N ASN A 304 4.22 10.33 18.81
CA ASN A 304 5.37 9.45 18.94
C ASN A 304 6.21 9.46 17.66
N LYS A 305 7.50 9.74 17.79
CA LYS A 305 8.40 9.94 16.65
C LYS A 305 9.32 8.75 16.46
N THR A 306 9.32 8.18 15.25
CA THR A 306 10.18 7.07 14.87
C THR A 306 11.26 7.51 13.87
N LYS A 307 12.20 6.61 13.58
CA LYS A 307 13.11 6.76 12.43
C LYS A 307 12.29 6.76 11.12
N VAL A 308 12.88 7.30 10.06
CA VAL A 308 12.28 7.34 8.71
C VAL A 308 12.14 5.93 8.14
N GLY A 309 10.99 5.64 7.53
CA GLY A 309 10.64 4.36 6.93
C GLY A 309 9.39 3.76 7.57
N ASP A 310 8.45 3.35 6.72
CA ASP A 310 7.17 2.70 7.07
C ASP A 310 7.30 1.58 8.12
N ARG A 311 8.38 0.79 8.03
CA ARG A 311 8.67 -0.30 8.94
C ARG A 311 8.77 0.15 10.40
N TYR A 312 9.44 1.27 10.68
CA TYR A 312 9.59 1.75 12.05
C TYR A 312 8.29 2.32 12.61
N VAL A 313 7.46 2.92 11.75
CA VAL A 313 6.12 3.38 12.12
C VAL A 313 5.27 2.18 12.53
N VAL A 314 5.18 1.16 11.68
CA VAL A 314 4.40 -0.06 11.95
C VAL A 314 4.93 -0.82 13.17
N GLU A 315 6.25 -0.93 13.35
CA GLU A 315 6.87 -1.57 14.53
C GLU A 315 6.44 -0.86 15.82
N GLU A 316 6.48 0.47 15.85
CA GLU A 316 6.08 1.26 17.01
C GLU A 316 4.57 1.18 17.26
N MET A 317 3.76 1.21 16.20
CA MET A 317 2.31 0.99 16.28
C MET A 317 1.97 -0.37 16.90
N ARG A 318 2.65 -1.45 16.47
CA ARG A 318 2.46 -2.79 17.07
C ARG A 318 2.92 -2.84 18.52
N ARG A 319 4.08 -2.25 18.84
CA ARG A 319 4.66 -2.27 20.18
C ARG A 319 3.77 -1.58 21.21
N GLY A 320 3.15 -0.46 20.84
CA GLY A 320 2.29 0.33 21.72
C GLY A 320 0.79 0.15 21.49
N ASN A 321 0.40 -0.73 20.57
CA ASN A 321 -0.99 -0.99 20.16
C ASN A 321 -1.73 0.30 19.72
N TYR A 322 -1.04 1.13 18.92
CA TYR A 322 -1.61 2.35 18.33
C TYR A 322 -2.28 2.02 17.00
N ASN A 323 -3.37 2.72 16.70
CA ASN A 323 -4.19 2.44 15.52
C ASN A 323 -4.07 3.46 14.38
N LEU A 324 -3.38 4.60 14.58
CA LEU A 324 -3.07 5.55 13.51
C LEU A 324 -1.60 5.93 13.49
N GLY A 325 -1.01 5.91 12.31
CA GLY A 325 0.33 6.44 12.08
C GLY A 325 0.72 6.46 10.61
N GLY A 326 1.82 7.13 10.28
CA GLY A 326 2.24 7.26 8.89
C GLY A 326 3.38 8.24 8.65
N GLU A 327 3.55 8.59 7.38
CA GLU A 327 4.59 9.48 6.87
C GLU A 327 3.98 10.64 6.08
N GLN A 328 4.70 11.77 6.03
CA GLN A 328 4.34 12.94 5.21
C GLN A 328 4.15 12.59 3.72
N SER A 329 4.81 11.52 3.25
CA SER A 329 4.72 11.01 1.88
C SER A 329 3.32 10.50 1.49
N GLY A 330 2.41 10.36 2.46
CA GLY A 330 1.08 9.80 2.24
C GLY A 330 0.96 8.31 2.55
N HIS A 331 2.03 7.66 2.99
CA HIS A 331 1.97 6.28 3.49
C HIS A 331 1.36 6.29 4.90
N ILE A 332 0.05 6.02 5.00
CA ILE A 332 -0.73 6.14 6.22
C ILE A 332 -1.38 4.79 6.56
N VAL A 333 -1.19 4.36 7.81
CA VAL A 333 -1.61 3.07 8.35
C VAL A 333 -2.75 3.29 9.35
N MET A 334 -3.85 2.55 9.16
CA MET A 334 -4.95 2.46 10.11
C MET A 334 -5.09 1.02 10.59
N MET A 335 -4.53 0.72 11.76
CA MET A 335 -4.30 -0.66 12.24
C MET A 335 -5.59 -1.42 12.56
N ASP A 336 -6.69 -0.70 12.81
CA ASP A 336 -8.00 -1.31 13.00
C ASP A 336 -8.51 -2.02 11.73
N TYR A 337 -8.00 -1.60 10.56
CA TYR A 337 -8.46 -2.08 9.26
C TYR A 337 -7.35 -2.78 8.46
N ASN A 338 -6.15 -2.21 8.36
CA ASN A 338 -5.09 -2.79 7.54
C ASN A 338 -3.71 -2.79 8.24
N THR A 339 -2.83 -3.66 7.76
CA THR A 339 -1.53 -3.97 8.38
C THR A 339 -0.36 -3.28 7.69
N THR A 340 -0.64 -2.46 6.68
CA THR A 340 0.31 -1.67 5.89
C THR A 340 -0.35 -0.34 5.50
N GLY A 341 0.44 0.61 5.02
CA GLY A 341 -0.11 1.86 4.48
C GLY A 341 -1.03 1.59 3.31
N ASP A 342 -2.20 2.22 3.30
CA ASP A 342 -3.27 1.96 2.33
C ASP A 342 -3.87 3.27 1.84
N GLY A 343 -3.53 3.64 0.61
CA GLY A 343 -4.00 4.88 0.00
C GLY A 343 -5.51 4.88 -0.20
N LEU A 344 -6.09 3.77 -0.66
CA LEU A 344 -7.54 3.69 -0.91
C LEU A 344 -8.34 3.80 0.39
N LEU A 345 -7.94 3.05 1.42
CA LEU A 345 -8.54 3.13 2.75
C LEU A 345 -8.44 4.55 3.31
N THR A 346 -7.25 5.15 3.25
CA THR A 346 -7.05 6.51 3.76
C THR A 346 -7.89 7.52 2.99
N GLY A 347 -8.04 7.34 1.68
CA GLY A 347 -8.89 8.18 0.83
C GLY A 347 -10.36 8.14 1.21
N ILE A 348 -10.92 6.95 1.45
CA ILE A 348 -12.33 6.84 1.88
C ILE A 348 -12.55 7.35 3.31
N GLN A 349 -11.58 7.18 4.20
CA GLN A 349 -11.66 7.70 5.57
C GLN A 349 -11.58 9.24 5.59
N LEU A 350 -10.69 9.84 4.78
CA LEU A 350 -10.65 11.29 4.60
C LEU A 350 -11.97 11.83 4.04
N ALA A 351 -12.52 11.20 3.00
CA ALA A 351 -13.81 11.57 2.41
C ALA A 351 -14.97 11.42 3.41
N SER A 352 -14.94 10.40 4.26
CA SER A 352 -15.90 10.21 5.36
C SER A 352 -15.88 11.38 6.34
N VAL A 353 -14.71 11.86 6.75
CA VAL A 353 -14.58 13.05 7.62
C VAL A 353 -15.15 14.31 6.94
N ILE A 354 -14.83 14.53 5.67
CA ILE A 354 -15.37 15.64 4.88
C ILE A 354 -16.91 15.58 4.86
N LYS A 355 -17.45 14.40 4.56
CA LYS A 355 -18.90 14.16 4.46
C LYS A 355 -19.62 14.39 5.79
N MET A 356 -19.08 13.85 6.87
CA MET A 356 -19.68 13.92 8.21
C MET A 356 -19.65 15.33 8.79
N THR A 357 -18.56 16.07 8.54
CA THR A 357 -18.40 17.44 9.06
C THR A 357 -19.10 18.49 8.19
N GLY A 358 -19.31 18.18 6.89
CA GLY A 358 -19.83 19.12 5.90
C GLY A 358 -18.88 20.29 5.59
N LYS A 359 -17.60 20.16 5.94
CA LYS A 359 -16.56 21.18 5.71
C LYS A 359 -15.78 20.87 4.45
N SER A 360 -15.21 21.90 3.82
CA SER A 360 -14.29 21.70 2.70
C SER A 360 -12.93 21.19 3.17
N LEU A 361 -12.17 20.61 2.24
CA LEU A 361 -10.85 20.07 2.57
C LEU A 361 -9.87 21.20 2.96
N SER A 362 -9.97 22.40 2.38
CA SER A 362 -9.13 23.53 2.78
C SER A 362 -9.37 23.98 4.23
N GLU A 363 -10.63 23.94 4.70
CA GLU A 363 -10.98 24.27 6.08
C GLU A 363 -10.44 23.23 7.08
N LEU A 364 -10.49 21.95 6.71
CA LEU A 364 -9.95 20.87 7.54
C LEU A 364 -8.42 20.90 7.57
N ALA A 365 -7.79 20.98 6.41
CA ALA A 365 -6.34 21.01 6.26
C ALA A 365 -5.71 22.29 6.84
N GLY A 366 -6.42 23.42 6.79
CA GLY A 366 -5.98 24.72 7.31
C GLY A 366 -5.89 24.81 8.83
N GLN A 367 -6.41 23.83 9.57
CA GLN A 367 -6.25 23.71 11.03
C GLN A 367 -4.80 23.43 11.43
N MET A 368 -4.06 22.76 10.55
CA MET A 368 -2.62 22.57 10.67
C MET A 368 -1.90 23.52 9.70
N LYS A 369 -1.06 24.41 10.23
CA LYS A 369 -0.20 25.26 9.39
C LYS A 369 1.17 24.64 9.21
N ASN A 370 1.52 24.30 7.98
CA ASN A 370 2.88 23.90 7.63
C ASN A 370 3.86 25.03 7.95
N ILE A 371 4.87 24.70 8.75
CA ILE A 371 5.96 25.61 9.10
C ILE A 371 7.07 25.36 8.09
N HIS A 372 7.34 26.34 7.23
CA HIS A 372 8.49 26.31 6.35
C HIS A 372 9.76 26.57 7.18
N ASN A 373 10.70 25.63 7.15
CA ASN A 373 12.04 25.87 7.69
C ASN A 373 12.75 26.86 6.75
N HIS A 374 13.13 28.03 7.28
CA HIS A 374 13.98 29.00 6.59
C HIS A 374 15.43 28.52 6.52
#